data_AF-A0A4R2RZ01-F1
#
_entry.id   AF-A0A4R2RZ01-F1
#
_cell.length_a   1.000
_cell.length_b   1.000
_cell.length_c   1.000
_cell.angle_alpha   90.00
_cell.angle_beta   90.00
_cell.angle_gamma   90.00
#
_symmetry.space_group_name_H-M   'P 1'
#
loop_
_entity.id
_entity.type
_entity.pdbx_description
1 polymer ?
#
loop_
_entity_poly.entity_id
_entity_poly.type
_entity_poly.pdbx_seq_one_letter_code
_entity_poly.pdbx_strand_id
1 'polypeptide(L)'
;MSTFFKLVRHEMKFPASSTSFIKKLMSLITFVVFLGLTIGIVLGLENGMGNFQYFNQTFNGIMFVAFGMGMGFINKEFQKNTASWWLTLPYSRELLYRAKFLSIMIYYLYVYLYSYLIIKASIITAITYTGKWSQFSLSDVFHNDLIFFLTSFLGAMLLGTYAICIMLFTKKFKAVSIILWIPFGLIAGFMMPNFLMEMVMPAANGESISIPIHLLIGSPILTTLLYIFGVHLLKKHTNL
;
A
#
# COMPACT_ATOMS: atom_id res chain seq x y z
N MET A 1 -5.74 -19.71 20.74
CA MET A 1 -5.51 -18.85 19.55
C MET A 1 -6.17 -19.50 18.35
N SER A 2 -7.12 -18.83 17.69
CA SER A 2 -7.88 -19.42 16.57
C SER A 2 -6.96 -19.80 15.41
N THR A 3 -7.33 -20.84 14.66
CA THR A 3 -6.61 -21.32 13.47
C THR A 3 -6.36 -20.20 12.46
N PHE A 4 -7.31 -19.27 12.32
CA PHE A 4 -7.17 -18.08 11.47
C PHE A 4 -5.94 -17.24 11.81
N PHE A 5 -5.75 -16.85 13.08
CA PHE A 5 -4.59 -16.05 13.47
C PHE A 5 -3.27 -16.80 13.36
N LYS A 6 -3.28 -18.13 13.49
CA LYS A 6 -2.08 -18.96 13.23
C LYS A 6 -1.67 -18.87 11.75
N LEU A 7 -2.63 -18.91 10.83
CA LEU A 7 -2.38 -18.73 9.40
C LEU A 7 -1.90 -17.32 9.08
N VAL A 8 -2.56 -16.29 9.61
CA VAL A 8 -2.12 -14.89 9.45
C VAL A 8 -0.67 -14.73 9.94
N ARG A 9 -0.35 -15.24 11.13
CA ARG A 9 1.01 -15.19 11.67
C ARG A 9 2.02 -15.96 10.79
N HIS A 10 1.61 -17.08 10.19
CA HIS A 10 2.45 -17.85 9.28
C HIS A 10 2.78 -17.04 8.01
N GLU A 11 1.77 -16.45 7.37
CA GLU A 11 1.94 -15.53 6.24
C GLU A 11 2.81 -14.33 6.64
N MET A 12 2.67 -13.85 7.88
CA MET A 12 3.51 -12.79 8.44
C MET A 12 4.95 -13.20 8.77
N LYS A 13 5.37 -14.46 8.68
CA LYS A 13 6.80 -14.79 8.80
C LYS A 13 7.54 -14.67 7.47
N PHE A 14 6.80 -14.45 6.38
CA PHE A 14 7.26 -14.60 5.00
C PHE A 14 8.35 -13.62 4.52
N PRO A 15 8.41 -12.33 4.95
CA PRO A 15 9.50 -11.42 4.64
C PRO A 15 10.56 -11.32 5.75
N ALA A 16 10.39 -12.01 6.89
CA ALA A 16 11.23 -11.79 8.08
C ALA A 16 12.59 -12.51 8.05
N SER A 17 12.88 -13.37 7.05
CA SER A 17 14.20 -13.99 6.88
C SER A 17 15.17 -13.03 6.18
N SER A 18 15.28 -11.82 6.70
CA SER A 18 16.28 -10.85 6.26
C SER A 18 17.61 -11.25 6.89
N THR A 19 18.57 -11.67 6.05
CA THR A 19 19.96 -11.87 6.46
C THR A 19 20.49 -10.59 7.11
N SER A 20 21.52 -10.70 7.96
CA SER A 20 22.12 -9.51 8.60
C SER A 20 22.52 -8.42 7.60
N PHE A 21 22.91 -8.82 6.39
CA PHE A 21 23.20 -7.94 5.26
C PHE A 21 21.97 -7.15 4.79
N ILE A 22 20.83 -7.80 4.56
CA ILE A 22 19.59 -7.14 4.11
C ILE A 22 19.12 -6.14 5.16
N LYS A 23 19.20 -6.46 6.46
CA LYS A 23 18.85 -5.49 7.53
C LYS A 23 19.72 -4.23 7.47
N LYS A 24 21.04 -4.39 7.31
CA LYS A 24 21.98 -3.27 7.17
C LYS A 24 21.69 -2.44 5.92
N LEU A 25 21.45 -3.11 4.79
CA LEU A 25 21.12 -2.44 3.53
C LEU A 25 19.81 -1.64 3.64
N MET A 26 18.76 -2.22 4.22
CA MET A 26 17.49 -1.52 4.45
C MET A 26 17.67 -0.32 5.39
N SER A 27 18.47 -0.46 6.45
CA SER A 27 18.78 0.67 7.35
C SER A 27 19.53 1.79 6.63
N LEU A 28 20.47 1.46 5.75
CA LEU A 28 21.19 2.43 4.93
C LEU A 28 20.25 3.14 3.96
N ILE A 29 19.40 2.39 3.26
CA ILE A 29 18.40 2.95 2.35
C ILE A 29 17.48 3.92 3.09
N THR A 30 16.97 3.51 4.26
CA THR A 30 16.13 4.38 5.10
C THR A 30 16.86 5.66 5.49
N PHE A 31 18.13 5.55 5.93
CA PHE A 31 18.91 6.73 6.31
C PHE A 31 19.15 7.68 5.14
N VAL A 32 19.47 7.14 3.96
CA VAL A 32 19.64 7.93 2.73
C VAL A 32 18.34 8.60 2.32
N VAL A 33 17.20 7.90 2.39
CA VAL A 33 15.87 8.45 2.09
C VAL A 33 15.53 9.56 3.09
N PHE A 34 15.75 9.35 4.38
CA PHE A 34 15.53 10.35 5.42
C PHE A 34 16.37 11.61 5.19
N LEU A 35 17.68 11.46 4.92
CA LEU A 35 18.56 12.59 4.63
C LEU A 35 18.13 13.32 3.35
N GLY A 36 17.87 12.59 2.27
CA GLY A 36 17.45 13.16 1.00
C GLY A 36 16.14 13.96 1.12
N LEU A 37 15.14 13.40 1.83
CA LEU A 37 13.89 14.11 2.12
C LEU A 37 14.13 15.35 2.97
N THR A 38 14.91 15.23 4.05
CA THR A 38 15.20 16.37 4.93
C THR A 38 15.91 17.50 4.18
N ILE A 39 16.94 17.19 3.39
CA ILE A 39 17.67 18.17 2.57
C ILE A 39 16.73 18.82 1.55
N GLY A 40 15.91 18.02 0.85
CA GLY A 40 14.93 18.54 -0.11
C GLY A 40 13.92 19.49 0.54
N ILE A 41 13.44 19.17 1.75
CA ILE A 41 12.54 20.03 2.51
C ILE A 41 13.24 21.31 2.93
N VAL A 42 14.48 21.23 3.45
CA VAL A 42 15.26 22.41 3.85
C VAL A 42 15.44 23.36 2.67
N LEU A 43 15.89 22.85 1.51
CA LEU A 43 16.03 23.65 0.29
C LEU A 43 14.70 24.24 -0.15
N GLY A 44 13.61 23.47 -0.11
CA GLY A 44 12.27 23.96 -0.42
C GLY A 44 11.87 25.11 0.51
N LEU A 45 12.07 24.95 1.81
CA LEU A 45 11.78 25.96 2.81
C LEU A 45 12.60 27.23 2.58
N GLU A 46 13.90 27.13 2.34
CA GLU A 46 14.77 28.29 2.05
C GLU A 46 14.33 29.04 0.78
N ASN A 47 13.80 28.33 -0.21
CA ASN A 47 13.25 28.91 -1.45
C ASN A 47 11.77 29.33 -1.35
N GLY A 48 11.21 29.39 -0.14
CA GLY A 48 9.85 29.91 0.09
C GLY A 48 8.70 28.91 -0.09
N MET A 49 8.98 27.60 0.01
CA MET A 49 7.91 26.58 0.08
C MET A 49 6.94 26.88 1.23
N GLY A 50 5.66 27.04 0.90
CA GLY A 50 4.63 27.46 1.85
C GLY A 50 3.70 26.36 2.37
N ASN A 51 3.83 25.11 1.90
CA ASN A 51 2.91 24.03 2.30
C ASN A 51 3.58 22.64 2.22
N PHE A 52 3.24 21.76 3.18
CA PHE A 52 3.68 20.35 3.25
C PHE A 52 2.69 19.35 2.65
N GLN A 53 1.52 19.79 2.17
CA GLN A 53 0.45 18.93 1.65
C GLN A 53 0.90 17.97 0.54
N TYR A 54 1.86 18.37 -0.29
CA TYR A 54 2.43 17.52 -1.34
C TYR A 54 3.17 16.29 -0.79
N PHE A 55 3.75 16.37 0.42
CA PHE A 55 4.33 15.19 1.06
C PHE A 55 3.27 14.15 1.39
N ASN A 56 2.05 14.57 1.72
CA ASN A 56 0.97 13.64 2.00
C ASN A 56 0.50 12.90 0.72
N GLN A 57 0.67 13.48 -0.47
CA GLN A 57 0.37 12.79 -1.73
C GLN A 57 1.28 11.56 -1.96
N THR A 58 2.49 11.53 -1.39
CA THR A 58 3.38 10.36 -1.49
C THR A 58 2.75 9.10 -0.88
N PHE A 59 1.85 9.24 0.10
CA PHE A 59 1.12 8.12 0.68
C PHE A 59 0.18 7.44 -0.32
N ASN A 60 -0.28 8.15 -1.35
CA ASN A 60 -1.06 7.52 -2.42
C ASN A 60 -0.21 6.56 -3.26
N GLY A 61 1.11 6.78 -3.35
CA GLY A 61 2.03 5.82 -3.98
C GLY A 61 2.23 4.55 -3.15
N ILE A 62 2.03 4.60 -1.83
CA ILE A 62 2.30 3.46 -0.94
C ILE A 62 1.24 2.36 -1.10
N MET A 63 0.02 2.66 -1.56
CA MET A 63 -1.00 1.63 -1.80
C MET A 63 -0.55 0.58 -2.84
N PHE A 64 0.33 0.95 -3.78
CA PHE A 64 0.91 0.03 -4.77
C PHE A 64 1.78 -1.05 -4.14
N VAL A 65 2.30 -0.82 -2.92
CA VAL A 65 3.01 -1.84 -2.16
C VAL A 65 2.10 -3.04 -1.88
N ALA A 66 0.81 -2.82 -1.59
CA ALA A 66 -0.15 -3.89 -1.35
C ALA A 66 -0.35 -4.77 -2.61
N PHE A 67 -0.30 -4.17 -3.80
CA PHE A 67 -0.33 -4.90 -5.07
C PHE A 67 0.90 -5.79 -5.23
N GLY A 68 2.11 -5.22 -5.05
CA GLY A 68 3.36 -5.97 -5.12
C GLY A 68 3.44 -7.12 -4.11
N MET A 69 2.99 -6.87 -2.88
CA MET A 69 2.90 -7.90 -1.83
C MET A 69 1.91 -9.00 -2.20
N GLY A 70 0.71 -8.64 -2.67
CA GLY A 70 -0.30 -9.58 -3.11
C GLY A 70 0.22 -10.49 -4.22
N MET A 71 0.91 -9.93 -5.21
CA MET A 71 1.53 -10.74 -6.26
C MET A 71 2.65 -11.63 -5.72
N GLY A 72 3.54 -11.08 -4.90
CA GLY A 72 4.70 -11.79 -4.34
C GLY A 72 4.31 -12.99 -3.48
N PHE A 73 3.24 -12.86 -2.67
CA PHE A 73 2.73 -13.95 -1.84
C PHE A 73 2.28 -15.13 -2.70
N ILE A 74 1.47 -14.88 -3.73
CA ILE A 74 0.98 -15.94 -4.60
C ILE A 74 2.10 -16.52 -5.49
N ASN A 75 2.96 -15.67 -6.06
CA ASN A 75 4.03 -16.12 -6.96
C ASN A 75 5.01 -17.06 -6.25
N LYS A 76 5.42 -16.75 -5.02
CA LYS A 76 6.35 -17.61 -4.28
C LYS A 76 5.73 -18.96 -3.94
N GLU A 77 4.43 -19.01 -3.71
CA GLU A 77 3.71 -20.25 -3.41
C GLU A 77 3.65 -21.16 -4.63
N PHE A 78 3.56 -20.57 -5.82
CA PHE A 78 3.77 -21.30 -7.07
C PHE A 78 5.22 -21.75 -7.25
N GLN A 79 6.21 -20.87 -7.03
CA GLN A 79 7.63 -21.20 -7.19
C GLN A 79 8.09 -22.31 -6.25
N LYS A 80 7.57 -22.36 -5.02
CA LYS A 80 7.92 -23.37 -4.02
C LYS A 80 7.11 -24.67 -4.17
N ASN A 81 6.24 -24.77 -5.17
CA ASN A 81 5.26 -25.85 -5.29
C ASN A 81 4.41 -26.04 -4.01
N THR A 82 4.26 -25.00 -3.19
CA THR A 82 3.42 -25.04 -1.98
C THR A 82 1.97 -24.65 -2.28
N ALA A 83 1.68 -24.20 -3.49
CA ALA A 83 0.31 -23.99 -3.96
C ALA A 83 -0.54 -25.28 -3.91
N SER A 84 0.05 -26.46 -4.14
CA SER A 84 -0.62 -27.75 -3.94
C SER A 84 -0.84 -28.05 -2.46
N TRP A 85 0.02 -27.55 -1.57
CA TRP A 85 -0.15 -27.66 -0.12
C TRP A 85 -1.41 -26.95 0.37
N TRP A 86 -1.82 -25.87 -0.31
CA TRP A 86 -3.10 -25.24 0.01
C TRP A 86 -4.25 -26.19 -0.28
N LEU A 87 -4.16 -26.97 -1.35
CA LEU A 87 -5.17 -27.98 -1.70
C LEU A 87 -5.28 -29.05 -0.61
N THR A 88 -4.15 -29.44 -0.01
CA THR A 88 -4.09 -30.53 0.97
C THR A 88 -4.42 -30.12 2.40
N LEU A 89 -4.44 -28.82 2.72
CA LEU A 89 -4.83 -28.36 4.05
C LEU A 89 -6.34 -28.60 4.29
N PRO A 90 -6.73 -29.13 5.47
CA PRO A 90 -8.13 -29.38 5.84
C PRO A 90 -8.84 -28.08 6.29
N TYR A 91 -8.60 -26.98 5.57
CA TYR A 91 -9.16 -25.67 5.85
C TYR A 91 -9.99 -25.18 4.68
N SER A 92 -11.06 -24.44 4.98
CA SER A 92 -11.88 -23.82 3.94
C SER A 92 -11.05 -22.82 3.14
N ARG A 93 -11.26 -22.80 1.81
CA ARG A 93 -10.55 -21.89 0.90
C ARG A 93 -10.76 -20.43 1.24
N GLU A 94 -11.95 -20.13 1.74
CA GLU A 94 -12.29 -18.82 2.24
C GLU A 94 -11.40 -18.41 3.42
N LEU A 95 -11.19 -19.31 4.39
CA LEU A 95 -10.35 -19.03 5.56
C LEU A 95 -8.88 -18.80 5.17
N LEU A 96 -8.36 -19.54 4.19
CA LEU A 96 -7.02 -19.30 3.62
C LEU A 96 -6.92 -17.94 2.92
N TYR A 97 -7.93 -17.58 2.12
CA TYR A 97 -7.95 -16.29 1.41
C TYR A 97 -8.05 -15.12 2.39
N ARG A 98 -8.93 -15.19 3.42
CA ARG A 98 -9.03 -14.18 4.48
C ARG A 98 -7.70 -14.00 5.20
N ALA A 99 -6.99 -15.09 5.49
CA ALA A 99 -5.71 -15.02 6.18
C ALA A 99 -4.67 -14.26 5.35
N LYS A 100 -4.61 -14.51 4.03
CA LYS A 100 -3.70 -13.80 3.12
C LYS A 100 -4.08 -12.33 2.94
N PHE A 101 -5.36 -12.05 2.74
CA PHE A 101 -5.87 -10.69 2.65
C PHE A 101 -5.49 -9.87 3.90
N LEU A 102 -5.79 -10.39 5.10
CA LEU A 102 -5.46 -9.70 6.35
C LEU A 102 -3.93 -9.54 6.52
N SER A 103 -3.15 -10.54 6.11
CA SER A 103 -1.68 -10.45 6.18
C SER A 103 -1.13 -9.34 5.30
N ILE A 104 -1.64 -9.17 4.08
CA ILE A 104 -1.28 -8.05 3.20
C ILE A 104 -1.68 -6.73 3.86
N MET A 105 -2.87 -6.63 4.45
CA MET A 105 -3.32 -5.40 5.12
C MET A 105 -2.43 -5.03 6.31
N ILE A 106 -2.04 -6.01 7.14
CA ILE A 106 -1.13 -5.76 8.27
C ILE A 106 0.26 -5.32 7.76
N TYR A 107 0.77 -5.94 6.71
CA TYR A 107 2.05 -5.54 6.11
C TYR A 107 2.01 -4.15 5.51
N TYR A 108 0.95 -3.86 4.77
CA TYR A 108 0.72 -2.54 4.21
C TYR A 108 0.66 -1.50 5.34
N LEU A 109 -0.08 -1.78 6.43
CA LEU A 109 -0.15 -0.88 7.58
C LEU A 109 1.23 -0.65 8.20
N TYR A 110 2.05 -1.70 8.33
CA TYR A 110 3.42 -1.57 8.81
C TYR A 110 4.27 -0.67 7.91
N VAL A 111 4.24 -0.89 6.59
CA VAL A 111 4.98 -0.07 5.61
C VAL A 111 4.47 1.37 5.60
N TYR A 112 3.15 1.55 5.67
CA TYR A 112 2.52 2.87 5.73
C TYR A 112 3.00 3.64 6.96
N LEU A 113 2.88 3.05 8.15
CA LEU A 113 3.31 3.69 9.40
C LEU A 113 4.81 3.98 9.40
N TYR A 114 5.61 3.07 8.86
CA TYR A 114 7.05 3.28 8.75
C TYR A 114 7.40 4.47 7.86
N SER A 115 6.86 4.52 6.63
CA SER A 115 7.07 5.64 5.71
C SER A 115 6.49 6.95 6.27
N TYR A 116 5.35 6.87 6.96
CA TYR A 116 4.71 8.02 7.60
C TYR A 116 5.63 8.64 8.65
N LEU A 117 6.19 7.83 9.53
CA LEU A 117 7.13 8.30 10.55
C LEU A 117 8.38 8.92 9.92
N ILE A 118 8.93 8.34 8.85
CA ILE A 118 10.10 8.89 8.16
C ILE A 118 9.79 10.28 7.59
N ILE A 119 8.67 10.43 6.89
CA ILE A 119 8.28 11.72 6.28
C ILE A 119 8.04 12.77 7.37
N LYS A 120 7.25 12.46 8.41
CA LYS A 120 6.97 13.42 9.48
C LYS A 120 8.22 13.77 10.28
N ALA A 121 9.09 12.81 10.57
CA ALA A 121 10.38 13.08 11.20
C ALA A 121 11.26 13.99 10.34
N SER A 122 11.26 13.80 9.02
CA SER A 122 12.03 14.63 8.07
C SER A 122 11.51 16.07 8.05
N ILE A 123 10.19 16.26 8.02
CA ILE A 123 9.55 17.59 8.08
C ILE A 123 9.88 18.29 9.39
N ILE A 124 9.69 17.63 10.54
CA ILE A 124 9.97 18.21 11.86
C ILE A 124 11.45 18.59 11.98
N THR A 125 12.35 17.72 11.50
CA THR A 125 13.80 17.97 11.51
C THR A 125 14.14 19.18 10.64
N ALA A 126 13.57 19.28 9.44
CA ALA A 126 13.82 20.40 8.53
C ALA A 126 13.29 21.75 9.06
N ILE A 127 12.09 21.78 9.65
CA ILE A 127 11.53 22.98 10.28
C ILE A 127 12.41 23.43 11.45
N THR A 128 12.89 22.46 12.25
CA THR A 128 13.78 22.73 13.38
C THR A 128 15.12 23.29 12.90
N TYR A 129 15.72 22.69 11.89
CA TYR A 129 17.00 23.11 11.34
C TYR A 129 16.94 24.52 10.72
N THR A 130 15.85 24.85 10.02
CA THR A 130 15.66 26.16 9.38
C THR A 130 15.15 27.25 10.32
N GLY A 131 14.79 26.91 11.57
CA GLY A 131 14.24 27.85 12.54
C GLY A 131 12.84 28.39 12.20
N LYS A 132 12.12 27.74 11.29
CA LYS A 132 10.82 28.21 10.75
C LYS A 132 9.59 27.79 11.56
N TRP A 133 9.77 27.42 12.82
CA TRP A 133 8.67 26.99 13.71
C TRP A 133 7.56 28.04 13.86
N SER A 134 7.86 29.33 13.72
CA SER A 134 6.85 30.39 13.77
C SER A 134 5.99 30.50 12.50
N GLN A 135 6.43 29.91 11.40
CA GLN A 135 5.77 30.00 10.09
C GLN A 135 4.76 28.86 9.87
N PHE A 136 4.89 27.75 10.60
CA PHE A 136 4.05 26.56 10.42
C PHE A 136 3.50 26.10 11.75
N SER A 137 2.17 25.96 11.85
CA SER A 137 1.57 25.34 13.02
C SER A 137 1.77 23.83 12.99
N LEU A 138 1.80 23.19 14.16
CA LEU A 138 1.88 21.72 14.24
C LEU A 138 0.66 21.08 13.55
N SER A 139 -0.51 21.71 13.63
CA SER A 139 -1.72 21.28 12.92
C SER A 139 -1.55 21.25 11.40
N ASP A 140 -0.78 22.17 10.81
CA ASP A 140 -0.54 22.20 9.36
C ASP A 140 0.32 21.01 8.92
N VAL A 141 1.26 20.56 9.76
CA VAL A 141 2.10 19.39 9.50
C VAL A 141 1.29 18.10 9.45
N PHE A 142 0.23 18.00 10.25
CA PHE A 142 -0.65 16.82 10.34
C PHE A 142 -1.97 16.99 9.56
N HIS A 143 -2.10 18.08 8.81
CA HIS A 143 -3.33 18.41 8.11
C HIS A 143 -3.66 17.34 7.05
N ASN A 144 -4.92 16.90 7.02
CA ASN A 144 -5.43 15.85 6.12
C ASN A 144 -4.83 14.44 6.27
N ASP A 145 -3.99 14.17 7.28
CA ASP A 145 -3.36 12.85 7.44
C ASP A 145 -4.37 11.70 7.49
N LEU A 146 -5.49 11.89 8.18
CA LEU A 146 -6.57 10.89 8.25
C LEU A 146 -7.18 10.60 6.86
N ILE A 147 -7.36 11.63 6.04
CA ILE A 147 -7.92 11.51 4.69
C ILE A 147 -6.98 10.71 3.81
N PHE A 148 -5.68 11.03 3.82
CA PHE A 148 -4.68 10.29 3.05
C PHE A 148 -4.49 8.86 3.55
N PHE A 149 -4.58 8.64 4.87
CA PHE A 149 -4.58 7.30 5.45
C PHE A 149 -5.76 6.48 4.94
N LEU A 150 -6.98 7.01 5.05
CA LEU A 150 -8.19 6.31 4.61
C LEU A 150 -8.16 6.02 3.11
N THR A 151 -7.80 7.00 2.28
CA THR A 151 -7.68 6.83 0.83
C THR A 151 -6.65 5.77 0.46
N SER A 152 -5.45 5.83 1.04
CA SER A 152 -4.40 4.86 0.75
C SER A 152 -4.76 3.46 1.27
N PHE A 153 -5.42 3.36 2.44
CA PHE A 153 -5.87 2.09 3.01
C PHE A 153 -6.95 1.42 2.15
N LEU A 154 -7.96 2.17 1.72
CA LEU A 154 -9.00 1.69 0.81
C LEU A 154 -8.42 1.26 -0.54
N GLY A 155 -7.47 2.03 -1.09
CA GLY A 155 -6.72 1.67 -2.28
C GLY A 155 -5.93 0.37 -2.08
N ALA A 156 -5.25 0.22 -0.94
CA ALA A 156 -4.48 -0.99 -0.63
C ALA A 156 -5.35 -2.24 -0.51
N MET A 157 -6.53 -2.14 0.12
CA MET A 157 -7.51 -3.24 0.20
C MET A 157 -7.91 -3.71 -1.20
N LEU A 158 -8.26 -2.77 -2.06
CA LEU A 158 -8.69 -3.04 -3.42
C LEU A 158 -7.57 -3.67 -4.25
N LEU A 159 -6.41 -3.01 -4.30
CA LEU A 159 -5.27 -3.45 -5.13
C LEU A 159 -4.65 -4.75 -4.62
N GLY A 160 -4.59 -4.97 -3.31
CA GLY A 160 -4.13 -6.22 -2.72
C GLY A 160 -5.03 -7.40 -3.07
N THR A 161 -6.35 -7.22 -3.00
CA THR A 161 -7.34 -8.25 -3.38
C THR A 161 -7.27 -8.53 -4.88
N TYR A 162 -7.18 -7.47 -5.68
CA TYR A 162 -7.02 -7.55 -7.13
C TYR A 162 -5.76 -8.33 -7.52
N ALA A 163 -4.62 -8.03 -6.91
CA ALA A 163 -3.35 -8.73 -7.13
C ALA A 163 -3.46 -10.24 -6.87
N ILE A 164 -4.10 -10.63 -5.76
CA ILE A 164 -4.32 -12.04 -5.44
C ILE A 164 -5.17 -12.70 -6.54
N CYS A 165 -6.26 -12.06 -6.96
CA CYS A 165 -7.17 -12.60 -7.97
C CYS A 165 -6.49 -12.80 -9.32
N ILE A 166 -5.73 -11.80 -9.78
CA ILE A 166 -4.93 -11.90 -11.01
C ILE A 166 -4.00 -13.10 -10.94
N MET A 167 -3.21 -13.22 -9.87
CA MET A 167 -2.19 -14.26 -9.80
C MET A 167 -2.80 -15.66 -9.75
N LEU A 168 -3.98 -15.82 -9.12
CA LEU A 168 -4.72 -17.07 -9.16
C LEU A 168 -5.22 -17.40 -10.58
N PHE A 169 -5.61 -16.38 -11.35
CA PHE A 169 -6.09 -16.52 -12.73
C PHE A 169 -4.96 -16.80 -13.73
N THR A 170 -3.85 -16.06 -13.65
CA THR A 170 -2.76 -16.06 -14.63
C THR A 170 -1.82 -17.26 -14.54
N LYS A 171 -1.98 -18.16 -13.55
CA LYS A 171 -1.29 -19.46 -13.54
C LYS A 171 -1.41 -20.20 -14.88
N LYS A 172 -2.52 -20.02 -15.59
CA LYS A 172 -2.73 -20.58 -16.93
C LYS A 172 -2.23 -19.70 -18.09
N PHE A 173 -2.02 -18.40 -17.87
CA PHE A 173 -1.75 -17.43 -18.95
C PHE A 173 -0.76 -16.33 -18.51
N LYS A 174 0.54 -16.58 -18.69
CA LYS A 174 1.62 -15.62 -18.38
C LYS A 174 1.47 -14.29 -19.15
N ALA A 175 1.05 -14.34 -20.42
CA ALA A 175 0.86 -13.14 -21.25
C ALA A 175 -0.32 -12.25 -20.81
N VAL A 176 -1.35 -12.85 -20.19
CA VAL A 176 -2.54 -12.12 -19.74
C VAL A 176 -2.21 -11.24 -18.52
N SER A 177 -1.13 -11.52 -17.79
CA SER A 177 -0.68 -10.67 -16.69
C SER A 177 -0.45 -9.22 -17.12
N ILE A 178 0.13 -8.98 -18.30
CA ILE A 178 0.39 -7.64 -18.85
C ILE A 178 -0.91 -6.92 -19.21
N ILE A 179 -1.87 -7.62 -19.84
CA ILE A 179 -3.18 -7.05 -20.19
C ILE A 179 -3.95 -6.66 -18.92
N LEU A 180 -3.79 -7.44 -17.85
CA LEU A 180 -4.40 -7.15 -16.56
C LEU A 180 -3.78 -5.94 -15.83
N TRP A 181 -2.67 -5.37 -16.31
CA TRP A 181 -2.20 -4.05 -15.84
C TRP A 181 -3.05 -2.88 -16.36
N ILE A 182 -3.79 -3.05 -17.45
CA ILE A 182 -4.65 -2.00 -17.98
C ILE A 182 -5.83 -1.72 -17.01
N PRO A 183 -6.63 -2.72 -16.61
CA PRO A 183 -7.66 -2.50 -15.59
C PRO A 183 -7.07 -2.08 -14.24
N PHE A 184 -5.85 -2.52 -13.89
CA PHE A 184 -5.13 -2.01 -12.71
C PHE A 184 -4.89 -0.50 -12.78
N GLY A 185 -4.30 -0.02 -13.88
CA GLY A 185 -3.99 1.39 -14.09
C GLY A 185 -5.25 2.24 -14.14
N LEU A 186 -6.34 1.71 -14.73
CA LEU A 186 -7.65 2.37 -14.71
C LEU A 186 -8.21 2.46 -13.30
N ILE A 187 -8.23 1.36 -12.54
CA ILE A 187 -8.71 1.35 -11.14
C ILE A 187 -7.87 2.32 -10.30
N ALA A 188 -6.54 2.23 -10.37
CA ALA A 188 -5.64 3.12 -9.63
C ALA A 188 -5.83 4.60 -10.03
N GLY A 189 -5.98 4.89 -11.33
CA GLY A 189 -6.25 6.23 -11.84
C GLY A 189 -7.60 6.79 -11.39
N PHE A 190 -8.66 5.98 -11.41
CA PHE A 190 -9.96 6.37 -10.86
C PHE A 190 -9.91 6.62 -9.35
N MET A 191 -9.06 5.89 -8.62
CA MET A 191 -8.83 6.08 -7.18
C MET A 191 -7.92 7.28 -6.89
N MET A 192 -7.33 7.89 -7.91
CA MET A 192 -6.44 9.03 -7.83
C MET A 192 -6.97 10.19 -8.70
N PRO A 193 -8.23 10.65 -8.53
CA PRO A 193 -8.86 11.63 -9.42
C PRO A 193 -8.07 12.95 -9.50
N ASN A 194 -7.31 13.26 -8.45
CA ASN A 194 -6.48 14.45 -8.37
C ASN A 194 -5.00 14.20 -8.72
N PHE A 195 -4.52 12.98 -8.91
CA PHE A 195 -3.10 12.76 -9.22
C PHE A 195 -2.68 13.36 -10.56
N LEU A 196 -3.57 13.31 -11.57
CA LEU A 196 -3.33 13.98 -12.85
C LEU A 196 -3.74 15.46 -12.86
N MET A 197 -4.73 15.88 -12.06
CA MET A 197 -5.21 17.27 -12.03
C MET A 197 -4.44 18.18 -11.05
N GLU A 198 -4.04 17.70 -9.86
CA GLU A 198 -3.24 18.46 -8.88
C GLU A 198 -1.74 18.52 -9.23
N MET A 199 -1.25 17.67 -10.14
CA MET A 199 0.07 17.91 -10.76
C MET A 199 0.07 19.19 -11.62
N VAL A 200 -1.10 19.79 -11.90
CA VAL A 200 -1.26 20.95 -12.78
C VAL A 200 -1.72 22.21 -12.04
N MET A 201 -2.19 22.16 -10.78
CA MET A 201 -2.66 23.39 -10.09
C MET A 201 -2.29 23.48 -8.60
N PRO A 202 -1.89 24.69 -8.13
CA PRO A 202 -1.74 24.96 -6.71
C PRO A 202 -3.13 25.01 -6.06
N ALA A 203 -3.34 24.24 -5.00
CA ALA A 203 -4.46 24.47 -4.10
C ALA A 203 -4.19 25.77 -3.32
N ALA A 204 -4.43 26.91 -4.00
CA ALA A 204 -4.19 28.25 -3.46
C ALA A 204 -5.29 28.71 -2.49
N ASN A 205 -6.43 28.01 -2.42
CA ASN A 205 -7.65 28.57 -1.83
C ASN A 205 -8.29 27.72 -0.71
N GLY A 206 -7.51 26.97 0.08
CA GLY A 206 -8.03 26.35 1.31
C GLY A 206 -9.21 25.40 1.11
N GLU A 207 -9.37 24.83 -0.09
CA GLU A 207 -10.46 23.92 -0.38
C GLU A 207 -10.25 22.61 0.39
N SER A 208 -11.30 22.18 1.10
CA SER A 208 -11.29 20.94 1.85
C SER A 208 -11.09 19.76 0.89
N ILE A 209 -9.95 19.07 1.01
CA ILE A 209 -9.75 17.79 0.34
C ILE A 209 -10.78 16.83 0.91
N SER A 210 -11.71 16.36 0.09
CA SER A 210 -12.68 15.35 0.48
C SER A 210 -12.24 13.98 -0.03
N ILE A 211 -12.56 12.93 0.73
CA ILE A 211 -12.40 11.56 0.23
C ILE A 211 -13.48 11.39 -0.85
N PRO A 212 -13.12 11.04 -2.10
CA PRO A 212 -14.10 10.86 -3.15
C PRO A 212 -15.12 9.78 -2.78
N ILE A 213 -16.41 10.01 -3.01
CA ILE A 213 -17.48 9.08 -2.63
C ILE A 213 -17.30 7.71 -3.30
N HIS A 214 -16.78 7.68 -4.53
CA HIS A 214 -16.48 6.43 -5.23
C HIS A 214 -15.33 5.64 -4.58
N LEU A 215 -14.43 6.29 -3.85
CA LEU A 215 -13.43 5.60 -3.03
C LEU A 215 -14.08 4.99 -1.79
N LEU A 216 -14.93 5.74 -1.09
CA LEU A 216 -15.60 5.27 0.13
C LEU A 216 -16.58 4.11 -0.11
N ILE A 217 -17.33 4.16 -1.22
CA ILE A 217 -18.39 3.18 -1.51
C ILE A 217 -17.94 2.17 -2.58
N GLY A 218 -17.30 2.65 -3.64
CA GLY A 218 -16.89 1.82 -4.76
C GLY A 218 -15.75 0.87 -4.41
N SER A 219 -14.75 1.33 -3.63
CA SER A 219 -13.62 0.47 -3.30
C SER A 219 -14.01 -0.71 -2.39
N PRO A 220 -14.87 -0.59 -1.34
CA PRO A 220 -15.27 -1.75 -0.56
C PRO A 220 -16.16 -2.72 -1.35
N ILE A 221 -17.06 -2.20 -2.19
CA ILE A 221 -17.89 -3.04 -3.07
C ILE A 221 -17.01 -3.84 -4.03
N LEU A 222 -16.11 -3.17 -4.74
CA LEU A 222 -15.24 -3.83 -5.72
C LEU A 222 -14.26 -4.79 -5.03
N THR A 223 -13.73 -4.43 -3.86
CA THR A 223 -12.93 -5.33 -3.02
C THR A 223 -13.72 -6.58 -2.64
N THR A 224 -14.98 -6.44 -2.24
CA THR A 224 -15.85 -7.57 -1.89
C THR A 224 -16.12 -8.47 -3.09
N LEU A 225 -16.42 -7.89 -4.26
CA LEU A 225 -16.64 -8.64 -5.50
C LEU A 225 -15.37 -9.41 -5.93
N LEU A 226 -14.22 -8.75 -5.90
CA LEU A 226 -12.93 -9.38 -6.19
C LEU A 226 -12.61 -10.47 -5.17
N TYR A 227 -12.87 -10.24 -3.89
CA TYR A 227 -12.69 -11.23 -2.84
C TYR A 227 -13.54 -12.48 -3.12
N ILE A 228 -14.84 -12.32 -3.42
CA ILE A 228 -15.75 -13.42 -3.75
C ILE A 228 -15.24 -14.18 -4.99
N PHE A 229 -14.81 -13.46 -6.02
CA PHE A 229 -14.24 -14.03 -7.23
C PHE A 229 -12.95 -14.80 -6.96
N GLY A 230 -12.04 -14.28 -6.14
CA GLY A 230 -10.80 -14.93 -5.74
C GLY A 230 -11.03 -16.23 -4.97
N VAL A 231 -12.02 -16.25 -4.07
CA VAL A 231 -12.44 -17.47 -3.37
C VAL A 231 -13.02 -18.50 -4.35
N HIS A 232 -13.82 -18.05 -5.32
CA HIS A 232 -14.37 -18.93 -6.37
C HIS A 232 -13.25 -19.55 -7.24
N LEU A 233 -12.27 -18.74 -7.67
CA LEU A 233 -11.11 -19.22 -8.44
C LEU A 233 -10.31 -20.27 -7.66
N LEU A 234 -10.08 -20.05 -6.36
CA LEU A 234 -9.42 -21.03 -5.50
C LEU A 234 -10.17 -22.35 -5.45
N LYS A 235 -11.50 -22.34 -5.27
CA LYS A 235 -12.33 -23.55 -5.26
C LYS A 235 -12.26 -24.29 -6.60
N LYS A 236 -12.21 -23.56 -7.72
CA LYS A 236 -12.13 -24.17 -9.06
C LYS A 236 -10.80 -24.90 -9.29
N HIS A 237 -9.69 -24.35 -8.81
CA HIS A 237 -8.37 -24.98 -8.94
C HIS A 237 -8.18 -26.21 -8.04
N THR A 238 -9.06 -26.45 -7.07
CA THR A 238 -8.97 -27.60 -6.14
C THR A 238 -9.74 -28.83 -6.58
N ASN A 239 -10.60 -28.71 -7.59
CA ASN A 239 -11.39 -29.82 -8.14
C ASN A 239 -10.73 -30.45 -9.37
N LEU A 240 -9.42 -30.22 -9.55
CA LEU A 240 -8.53 -30.83 -10.54
C LEU A 240 -7.55 -31.73 -9.80
#